data_AF-A0AAP9WSM1-F1
#
_entry.id   AF-A0AAP9WSM1-F1
#
_cell.length_a   1.000
_cell.length_b   1.000
_cell.length_c   1.000
_cell.angle_alpha   90.00
_cell.angle_beta   90.00
_cell.angle_gamma   90.00
#
_symmetry.space_group_name_H-M   'P 1'
#
loop_
_entity.id
_entity.type
_entity.pdbx_description
1 polymer ?
#
loop_
_entity_poly.entity_id
_entity_poly.type
_entity_poly.pdbx_seq_one_letter_code
_entity_poly.pdbx_strand_id
1 'polypeptide(L)'
;MPTPAGSNKYSFDVDFQAYQRSGSLESEFDLPPNHSIRLNFVPKDIEVPFSEEAFKDPKDRKVILKKKKIFEIIAIIEPNPEPDEDKPCEIPKD
;
A
#
# COMPACT_ATOMS: atom_id res chain seq x y z
N MET A 1 17.66 1.35 4.41
CA MET A 1 17.85 0.47 5.58
C MET A 1 17.18 -0.85 5.27
N PRO A 2 17.81 -2.01 5.53
CA PRO A 2 17.19 -3.30 5.31
C PRO A 2 15.96 -3.46 6.21
N THR A 3 14.96 -4.16 5.71
CA THR A 3 13.75 -4.50 6.45
C THR A 3 14.12 -5.42 7.63
N PRO A 4 13.67 -5.15 8.87
CA PRO A 4 13.97 -6.03 9.99
C PRO A 4 13.33 -7.41 9.78
N ALA A 5 14.08 -8.46 10.10
CA ALA A 5 13.58 -9.83 10.08
C ALA A 5 12.63 -10.09 11.27
N GLY A 6 11.75 -11.07 11.12
CA GLY A 6 10.74 -11.48 12.10
C GLY A 6 9.38 -10.83 11.90
N SER A 7 8.46 -11.07 12.85
CA SER A 7 7.09 -10.55 12.79
C SER A 7 7.05 -9.05 13.05
N ASN A 8 6.66 -8.30 12.02
CA ASN A 8 6.56 -6.86 12.08
C ASN A 8 5.24 -6.40 11.44
N LYS A 9 4.62 -5.40 12.05
CA LYS A 9 3.41 -4.77 11.53
C LYS A 9 3.80 -3.56 10.69
N TYR A 10 3.31 -3.51 9.46
CA TYR A 10 3.57 -2.41 8.53
C TYR A 10 2.27 -1.74 8.12
N SER A 11 2.32 -0.42 7.96
CA SER A 11 1.30 0.38 7.27
C SER A 11 1.94 0.96 6.02
N PHE A 12 1.31 0.71 4.88
CA PHE A 12 1.67 1.28 3.59
C PHE A 12 0.56 2.21 3.14
N ASP A 13 0.90 3.47 2.91
CA ASP A 13 -0.03 4.48 2.43
C ASP A 13 0.52 5.09 1.15
N VAL A 14 -0.31 5.13 0.11
CA VAL A 14 0.01 5.78 -1.16
C VAL A 14 -1.06 6.79 -1.50
N ASP A 15 -0.64 8.01 -1.79
CA ASP A 15 -1.49 9.06 -2.34
C ASP A 15 -0.88 9.55 -3.65
N PHE A 16 -1.65 9.41 -4.73
CA PHE A 16 -1.25 9.85 -6.05
C PHE A 16 -2.21 10.92 -6.56
N GLN A 17 -1.85 12.17 -6.27
CA GLN A 17 -2.69 13.34 -6.51
C GLN A 17 -3.06 13.51 -7.99
N ALA A 18 -2.13 13.25 -8.91
CA ALA A 18 -2.36 13.45 -10.35
C ALA A 18 -3.50 12.57 -10.91
N TYR A 19 -3.78 11.42 -10.31
CA TYR A 19 -4.90 10.55 -10.71
C TYR A 19 -6.02 10.48 -9.68
N GLN A 20 -5.97 11.30 -8.62
CA GLN A 20 -6.92 11.27 -7.49
C GLN A 20 -7.16 9.82 -6.98
N ARG A 21 -6.07 9.05 -6.86
CA ARG A 21 -6.09 7.67 -6.38
C ARG A 21 -5.25 7.57 -5.12
N SER A 22 -5.82 6.94 -4.11
CA SER A 22 -5.09 6.57 -2.90
C SER A 22 -5.35 5.12 -2.54
N GLY A 23 -4.46 4.55 -1.74
CA GLY A 23 -4.56 3.20 -1.23
C GLY A 23 -3.84 3.10 0.10
N SER A 24 -4.34 2.23 0.98
CA SER A 24 -3.66 1.89 2.22
C SER A 24 -3.72 0.39 2.47
N LEU A 25 -2.67 -0.15 3.07
CA LEU A 25 -2.58 -1.53 3.50
C LEU A 25 -1.86 -1.59 4.85
N GLU A 26 -2.57 -2.09 5.85
CA GLU A 26 -2.00 -2.39 7.14
C GLU A 26 -1.97 -3.91 7.30
N SER A 27 -0.79 -4.49 7.47
CA SER A 27 -0.63 -5.93 7.54
C SER A 27 0.60 -6.32 8.34
N GLU A 28 0.54 -7.50 8.95
CA GLU A 28 1.64 -8.11 9.69
C GLU A 28 2.35 -9.12 8.80
N PHE A 29 3.67 -9.02 8.74
CA PHE A 29 4.52 -9.88 7.94
C PHE A 29 5.58 -10.52 8.83
N ASP A 30 5.70 -11.84 8.75
CA ASP A 30 6.86 -12.55 9.27
C ASP A 30 7.94 -12.61 8.19
N LEU A 31 8.93 -11.72 8.30
CA LEU A 31 9.97 -11.55 7.30
C LEU A 31 11.15 -12.47 7.56
N PRO A 32 11.48 -13.40 6.66
CA PRO A 32 12.72 -14.16 6.76
C PRO A 32 13.94 -13.23 6.58
N PRO A 33 15.13 -13.63 7.06
CA PRO A 33 16.36 -12.92 6.77
C PRO A 33 16.58 -12.77 5.26
N ASN A 34 17.17 -11.64 4.85
CA ASN A 34 17.48 -11.34 3.45
C ASN A 34 16.27 -11.36 2.50
N HIS A 35 15.09 -10.95 2.97
CA HIS A 35 13.91 -10.77 2.14
C HIS A 35 13.45 -9.31 2.13
N SER A 36 12.70 -8.95 1.10
CA SER A 36 12.04 -7.66 0.94
C SER A 36 10.54 -7.84 0.79
N ILE A 37 9.80 -6.80 1.20
CA ILE A 37 8.38 -6.67 0.88
C ILE A 37 8.28 -5.91 -0.44
N ARG A 38 7.78 -6.58 -1.48
CA ARG A 38 7.45 -5.94 -2.75
C ARG A 38 5.98 -5.56 -2.79
N LEU A 39 5.72 -4.30 -3.09
CA LEU A 39 4.38 -3.73 -3.19
C LEU A 39 3.97 -3.62 -4.66
N ASN A 40 2.82 -4.18 -5.00
CA ASN A 40 2.18 -4.01 -6.28
C ASN A 40 0.93 -3.14 -6.11
N PHE A 41 0.85 -2.04 -6.87
CA PHE A 41 -0.28 -1.12 -6.85
C PHE A 41 -1.21 -1.42 -8.01
N VAL A 42 -2.39 -1.96 -7.73
CA VAL A 42 -3.40 -2.29 -8.74
C VAL A 42 -4.49 -1.21 -8.74
N PRO A 43 -4.68 -0.45 -9.84
CA PRO A 43 -5.78 0.50 -9.92
C PRO A 43 -7.13 -0.23 -9.84
N LYS A 44 -7.97 0.16 -8.88
CA LYS A 44 -9.36 -0.32 -8.76
C LYS A 44 -10.33 0.83 -8.62
N ASP A 45 -11.57 0.59 -9.07
CA ASP A 45 -12.68 1.51 -8.89
C ASP A 45 -13.71 0.79 -8.01
N ILE A 46 -14.03 1.39 -6.86
CA ILE A 46 -14.95 0.81 -5.87
C ILE A 46 -16.16 1.72 -5.68
N GLU A 47 -17.27 1.14 -5.23
CA GLU A 47 -18.45 1.89 -4.83
C GLU A 47 -18.48 1.99 -3.31
N VAL A 48 -18.44 3.22 -2.79
CA VAL A 48 -18.51 3.48 -1.35
C VAL A 48 -19.83 4.14 -1.01
N PRO A 49 -20.51 3.73 0.06
CA PRO A 49 -21.71 4.41 0.52
C PRO A 49 -21.34 5.83 0.95
N PHE A 50 -22.00 6.79 0.32
CA PHE A 50 -21.95 8.20 0.66
C PHE A 50 -23.29 8.55 1.30
N SER A 51 -23.29 8.80 2.61
CA SER A 51 -24.43 9.41 3.27
C SER A 51 -24.22 10.91 3.31
N GLU A 52 -25.05 11.66 2.57
CA GLU A 52 -25.19 13.08 2.88
C GLU A 52 -25.83 13.19 4.26
N GLU A 53 -25.10 13.78 5.22
CA GLU A 53 -25.59 14.08 6.57
C GLU A 53 -26.75 15.11 6.56
N ALA A 54 -27.22 15.54 5.38
CA ALA A 54 -28.24 16.55 5.18
C ALA A 54 -29.69 16.08 5.44
N PHE A 55 -29.94 14.77 5.63
CA PHE A 55 -31.29 14.25 5.88
C PHE A 55 -31.60 14.21 7.38
N LYS A 56 -32.55 15.04 7.82
CA LYS A 56 -33.00 15.16 9.22
C LYS A 56 -33.72 13.92 9.77
N ASP A 57 -34.30 13.08 8.89
CA ASP A 57 -35.05 11.88 9.27
C ASP A 57 -34.33 10.59 8.85
N PRO A 58 -34.15 9.61 9.76
CA PRO A 58 -33.49 8.33 9.44
C PRO A 58 -34.18 7.51 8.34
N LYS A 59 -35.49 7.73 8.13
CA LYS A 59 -36.30 7.01 7.12
C LYS A 59 -36.10 7.52 5.69
N ASP A 60 -35.58 8.74 5.51
CA ASP A 60 -35.35 9.34 4.19
C ASP A 60 -33.89 9.21 3.72
N ARG A 61 -33.05 8.49 4.47
CA ARG A 61 -31.66 8.22 4.10
C ARG A 61 -31.62 7.32 2.86
N LYS A 62 -31.55 7.93 1.68
CA LYS A 62 -31.14 7.23 0.46
C LYS A 62 -29.63 7.01 0.52
N VAL A 63 -29.21 5.74 0.49
CA VAL A 63 -27.79 5.40 0.34
C VAL A 63 -27.38 5.75 -1.08
N ILE A 64 -26.57 6.80 -1.25
CA ILE A 64 -25.99 7.16 -2.53
C ILE A 64 -24.65 6.43 -2.62
N LEU A 65 -24.45 5.59 -3.65
CA LEU A 65 -23.16 4.96 -3.88
C LEU A 65 -22.29 5.91 -4.70
N LYS A 66 -21.14 6.30 -4.15
CA LYS A 66 -20.15 7.12 -4.85
C LYS A 66 -19.03 6.22 -5.38
N LYS A 67 -18.70 6.37 -6.67
CA LYS A 67 -17.52 5.71 -7.25
C LYS A 67 -16.26 6.39 -6.72
N LYS A 68 -15.37 5.61 -6.11
CA LYS A 68 -14.06 6.04 -5.62
C LYS A 68 -12.97 5.28 -6.36
N LYS A 69 -11.99 6.00 -6.88
CA LYS A 69 -10.80 5.43 -7.51
C LYS A 69 -9.76 5.18 -6.42
N ILE A 70 -9.24 3.97 -6.34
CA ILE A 70 -8.23 3.57 -5.35
C ILE A 70 -7.06 2.84 -6.01
N PHE A 71 -6.00 2.65 -5.23
CA PHE A 71 -5.03 1.58 -5.44
C PHE A 71 -5.30 0.47 -4.43
N GLU A 72 -5.49 -0.75 -4.91
CA GLU A 72 -5.30 -1.93 -4.08
C GLU A 72 -3.80 -2.20 -3.98
N ILE A 73 -3.28 -2.20 -2.76
CA ILE A 73 -1.88 -2.53 -2.49
C ILE A 73 -1.80 -4.02 -2.20
N ILE A 74 -1.03 -4.75 -2.99
CA ILE A 74 -0.74 -6.17 -2.79
C ILE A 74 0.72 -6.28 -2.36
N ALA A 75 0.95 -6.80 -1.16
CA ALA A 75 2.29 -7.04 -0.63
C ALA A 75 2.67 -8.51 -0.80
N ILE A 76 3.89 -8.76 -1.30
CA ILE A 76 4.49 -10.09 -1.38
C ILE A 76 5.89 -10.06 -0.76
N ILE A 77 6.30 -11.17 -0.16
CA ILE A 77 7.66 -11.34 0.38
C ILE A 77 8.50 -12.03 -0.69
N GLU A 78 9.63 -11.43 -1.05
CA GLU A 78 10.57 -12.00 -2.03
C GLU A 78 12.00 -12.00 -1.47
N PRO A 79 12.83 -13.02 -1.80
CA PRO A 79 14.23 -13.03 -1.41
C PRO A 79 14.96 -11.90 -2.13
N ASN A 80 15.88 -11.24 -1.43
CA ASN A 80 16.77 -10.28 -2.07
C ASN A 80 17.72 -11.04 -3.01
N PRO A 81 18.10 -10.43 -4.15
CA PRO A 81 19.15 -10.99 -4.98
C PRO A 81 20.42 -11.21 -4.15
N GLU A 82 21.18 -12.25 -4.50
CA GLU A 82 22.49 -12.49 -3.87
C GLU A 82 23.35 -11.22 -4.03
N PRO A 83 24.07 -10.82 -2.98
CA PRO A 83 24.99 -9.69 -3.10
C PRO A 83 26.00 -10.02 -4.21
N ASP A 84 26.11 -9.13 -5.19
CA ASP A 84 27.13 -9.23 -6.24
C ASP A 84 28.50 -8.99 -5.57
N GLU A 85 29.20 -10.08 -5.21
CA GLU A 85 30.50 -10.02 -4.54
C GLU A 85 31.55 -9.26 -5.37
N ASP A 86 31.34 -9.13 -6.69
CA ASP A 86 32.22 -8.42 -7.63
C ASP A 86 31.88 -6.93 -7.80
N LYS A 87 30.81 -6.41 -7.19
CA LYS A 87 30.45 -4.99 -7.24
C LYS A 87 30.03 -4.44 -5.87
N PRO A 88 30.95 -4.36 -4.91
CA PRO A 88 30.71 -3.59 -3.71
C PRO A 88 30.68 -2.12 -4.12
N CYS A 89 29.46 -1.55 -4.23
CA CYS A 89 29.15 -0.12 -4.30
C CYS A 89 30.41 0.75 -4.49
N GLU A 90 30.84 0.97 -5.73
CA GLU A 90 31.88 1.96 -6.03
C GLU A 90 31.36 3.32 -5.57
N ILE A 91 31.70 3.70 -4.34
CA ILE A 91 31.67 5.09 -3.92
C ILE A 91 32.91 5.68 -4.61
N PRO A 92 32.75 6.54 -5.63
CA PRO A 92 33.90 7.19 -6.24
C PRO A 92 34.61 7.97 -5.13
N LYS A 93 35.88 7.68 -4.91
CA LYS A 93 36.73 8.55 -4.11
C LYS A 93 37.12 9.72 -5.00
N ASP A 94 36.51 10.88 -4.79
CA ASP A 94 37.09 12.20 -5.05
C ASP A 94 36.52 13.22 -4.05
#